data_AF-A0A8X7RPU2-F1
#
_entry.id   AF-A0A8X7RPU2-F1
#
_cell.length_a   1.000
_cell.length_b   1.000
_cell.length_c   1.000
_cell.angle_alpha   90.00
_cell.angle_beta   90.00
_cell.angle_gamma   90.00
#
_symmetry.space_group_name_H-M   'P 1'
#
loop_
_entity.id
_entity.type
_entity.pdbx_description
1 polymer ?
#
loop_
_entity_poly.entity_id
_entity_poly.type
_entity_poly.pdbx_seq_one_letter_code
_entity_poly.pdbx_strand_id
1 'polypeptide(L)'
;YILVDSMSASIVHHENQNNPDQIDYSTCKIIRVASYRDLGFTNLHTQKPFNTPGFYIPGYTYTDYQNAFFYTFFRRPFTHSWFIQFQFNCPKLIPNWFYEWWYYFGPVDQIYPEPILKTSLPYYQKQTPQPSIPILSKIAFHIDMGIPWICSWHFHLTQLQPDMPMSLVKQFRVKWWDKYDQERCSITSMQKFFTDNRNIEKSIVPQSRSIPTEDQRQHSRQLIRQY
;
A
#
# COMPACT_ATOMS: atom_id res chain seq x y z
N TYR A 1 -15.50 1.07 1.35
CA TYR A 1 -15.89 2.40 1.82
C TYR A 1 -14.73 3.09 2.53
N ILE A 2 -14.28 2.65 3.71
CA ILE A 2 -13.16 3.29 4.45
C ILE A 2 -11.91 3.53 3.57
N LEU A 3 -11.46 2.52 2.81
CA LEU A 3 -10.26 2.65 1.96
C LEU A 3 -10.41 3.69 0.84
N VAL A 4 -11.64 3.88 0.33
CA VAL A 4 -11.94 4.86 -0.72
C VAL A 4 -12.08 6.25 -0.11
N ASP A 5 -12.82 6.37 1.00
CA ASP A 5 -13.05 7.63 1.73
C ASP A 5 -11.74 8.23 2.28
N SER A 6 -10.83 7.36 2.73
CA SER A 6 -9.48 7.75 3.16
C SER A 6 -8.52 7.98 1.98
N MET A 7 -8.94 7.81 0.72
CA MET A 7 -8.05 7.88 -0.46
C MET A 7 -6.83 6.95 -0.38
N SER A 8 -6.97 5.81 0.29
CA SER A 8 -5.92 4.81 0.42
C SER A 8 -5.97 3.75 -0.67
N ALA A 9 -7.14 3.48 -1.25
CA ALA A 9 -7.27 2.60 -2.40
C ALA A 9 -8.43 3.01 -3.34
N SER A 10 -8.24 2.76 -4.63
CA SER A 10 -9.31 2.78 -5.64
C SER A 10 -9.73 1.34 -5.95
N ILE A 11 -11.02 1.07 -5.84
CA ILE A 11 -11.59 -0.27 -6.07
C ILE A 11 -12.59 -0.19 -7.22
N VAL A 12 -12.44 -1.06 -8.20
CA VAL A 12 -13.35 -1.18 -9.36
C VAL A 12 -13.77 -2.63 -9.48
N HIS A 13 -15.07 -2.87 -9.64
CA HIS A 13 -15.64 -4.18 -9.88
C HIS A 13 -15.92 -4.36 -11.37
N HIS A 14 -15.52 -5.51 -11.92
CA HIS A 14 -15.76 -5.85 -13.31
C HIS A 14 -16.84 -6.93 -13.35
N GLU A 15 -18.00 -6.56 -13.87
CA GLU A 15 -19.19 -7.41 -13.95
C GLU A 15 -19.13 -8.36 -15.14
N ASN A 16 -19.81 -9.49 -15.02
CA ASN A 16 -19.92 -10.47 -16.08
C ASN A 16 -20.79 -9.91 -17.21
N GLN A 17 -20.27 -9.98 -18.44
CA GLN A 17 -20.98 -9.47 -19.62
C GLN A 17 -22.35 -10.14 -19.85
N ASN A 18 -22.51 -11.39 -19.40
CA ASN A 18 -23.74 -12.16 -19.54
C ASN A 18 -24.66 -12.06 -18.31
N ASN A 19 -24.13 -11.65 -17.15
CA ASN A 19 -24.89 -11.51 -15.92
C ASN A 19 -24.33 -10.36 -15.05
N PRO A 20 -24.87 -9.13 -15.21
CA PRO A 20 -24.38 -7.95 -14.49
C PRO A 20 -24.44 -8.06 -12.96
N ASP A 21 -25.32 -8.90 -12.41
CA ASP A 21 -25.41 -9.13 -10.96
C ASP A 21 -24.21 -9.93 -10.42
N GLN A 22 -23.41 -10.53 -11.31
CA GLN A 22 -22.22 -11.30 -10.97
C GLN A 22 -20.95 -10.52 -11.31
N ILE A 23 -20.02 -10.46 -10.35
CA ILE A 23 -18.72 -9.82 -10.53
C ILE A 23 -17.67 -10.89 -10.81
N ASP A 24 -17.04 -10.81 -11.98
CA ASP A 24 -16.01 -11.75 -12.40
C ASP A 24 -14.70 -11.52 -11.62
N TYR A 25 -14.25 -10.26 -11.55
CA TYR A 25 -13.06 -9.88 -10.80
C TYR A 25 -13.10 -8.42 -10.36
N SER A 26 -12.21 -8.06 -9.44
CA SER A 26 -12.07 -6.69 -8.97
C SER A 26 -10.65 -6.19 -9.18
N THR A 27 -10.51 -4.90 -9.41
CA THR A 27 -9.22 -4.20 -9.41
C THR A 27 -9.10 -3.40 -8.11
N CYS A 28 -7.98 -3.56 -7.42
CA CYS A 28 -7.60 -2.73 -6.28
C CYS A 28 -6.28 -2.02 -6.58
N LYS A 29 -6.34 -0.70 -6.71
CA LYS A 29 -5.15 0.15 -6.82
C LYS A 29 -4.87 0.78 -5.46
N ILE A 30 -3.79 0.36 -4.80
CA ILE A 30 -3.37 0.88 -3.50
C ILE A 30 -2.66 2.22 -3.74
N ILE A 31 -3.27 3.30 -3.27
CA ILE A 31 -2.78 4.67 -3.45
C ILE A 31 -1.75 5.01 -2.37
N ARG A 32 -2.06 4.62 -1.13
CA ARG A 32 -1.18 4.78 0.04
C ARG A 32 -1.60 3.85 1.16
N VAL A 33 -0.63 3.46 2.00
CA VAL A 33 -0.90 2.81 3.28
C VAL A 33 -0.45 3.75 4.38
N ALA A 34 -1.39 4.49 4.96
CA ALA A 34 -1.08 5.52 5.93
C ALA A 34 -0.98 5.03 7.37
N SER A 35 -0.13 5.72 8.14
CA SER A 35 -0.15 5.65 9.60
C SER A 35 -1.36 6.40 10.17
N TYR A 36 -1.63 6.20 11.46
CA TYR A 36 -2.70 6.92 12.15
C TYR A 36 -2.49 8.44 12.10
N ARG A 37 -1.23 8.90 12.14
CA ARG A 37 -0.87 10.33 12.05
C ARG A 37 -1.14 10.91 10.67
N ASP A 38 -0.83 10.16 9.60
CA ASP A 38 -1.05 10.62 8.22
C ASP A 38 -2.55 10.73 7.90
N LEU A 39 -3.39 9.93 8.57
CA LEU A 39 -4.85 10.06 8.54
C LEU A 39 -5.38 11.10 9.54
N GLY A 40 -4.50 11.76 10.29
CA GLY A 40 -4.80 12.81 11.27
C GLY A 40 -5.50 12.32 12.54
N PHE A 41 -5.43 11.03 12.88
CA PHE A 41 -5.95 10.53 14.15
C PHE A 41 -5.06 10.98 15.30
N THR A 42 -5.65 11.46 16.40
CA THR A 42 -4.92 11.81 17.62
C THR A 42 -4.43 10.56 18.34
N ASN A 43 -5.33 9.58 18.53
CA ASN A 43 -5.07 8.27 19.14
C ASN A 43 -5.75 7.15 18.35
N LEU A 44 -5.37 5.90 18.58
CA LEU A 44 -5.88 4.72 17.86
C LEU A 44 -7.39 4.50 18.00
N HIS A 45 -7.96 4.86 19.16
CA HIS A 45 -9.38 4.71 19.47
C HIS A 45 -10.23 5.94 19.09
N THR A 46 -9.60 7.01 18.60
CA THR A 46 -10.33 8.20 18.18
C THR A 46 -11.10 7.90 16.90
N GLN A 47 -12.41 8.09 16.91
CA GLN A 47 -13.23 7.97 15.72
C GLN A 47 -13.17 9.25 14.89
N LYS A 48 -13.11 9.10 13.56
CA LYS A 48 -13.26 10.20 12.60
C LYS A 48 -14.51 10.01 11.74
N PRO A 49 -15.25 11.08 11.44
CA PRO A 49 -16.35 11.00 10.48
C PRO A 49 -15.83 10.64 9.09
N PHE A 50 -16.69 10.03 8.28
CA PHE A 50 -16.42 9.86 6.86
C PHE A 50 -16.40 11.23 6.16
N ASN A 51 -15.53 11.39 5.15
CA ASN A 51 -15.54 12.56 4.29
C ASN A 51 -16.81 12.60 3.42
N THR A 52 -17.30 11.42 3.02
CA THR A 52 -18.51 11.27 2.22
C THR A 52 -19.73 11.06 3.13
N PRO A 53 -20.80 11.87 3.00
CA PRO A 53 -22.02 11.70 3.80
C PRO A 53 -22.81 10.46 3.35
N GLY A 54 -23.71 9.98 4.22
CA GLY A 54 -24.68 8.93 3.87
C GLY A 54 -24.37 7.53 4.39
N PHE A 55 -23.31 7.35 5.18
CA PHE A 55 -23.07 6.09 5.88
C PHE A 55 -23.91 5.97 7.15
N TYR A 56 -24.43 4.77 7.41
CA TYR A 56 -25.17 4.45 8.64
C TYR A 56 -24.30 4.57 9.89
N ILE A 57 -23.00 4.28 9.75
CA ILE A 57 -22.04 4.42 10.84
C ILE A 57 -21.46 5.86 10.86
N PRO A 58 -21.33 6.47 12.06
CA PRO A 58 -20.95 7.87 12.19
C PRO A 58 -19.49 8.16 11.82
N GLY A 59 -18.66 7.14 11.65
CA GLY A 59 -17.24 7.28 11.36
C GLY A 59 -16.49 5.97 11.47
N TYR A 60 -15.15 6.07 11.44
CA TYR A 60 -14.25 4.93 11.59
C TYR A 60 -13.01 5.31 12.42
N THR A 61 -12.45 4.33 13.11
CA THR A 61 -11.19 4.44 13.85
C THR A 61 -10.00 4.03 12.98
N TYR A 62 -8.77 4.21 13.48
CA TYR A 62 -7.60 3.67 12.77
C TYR A 62 -7.62 2.13 12.72
N THR A 63 -8.14 1.46 13.75
CA THR A 63 -8.32 0.01 13.75
C THR A 63 -9.30 -0.43 12.65
N ASP A 64 -10.40 0.29 12.47
CA ASP A 64 -11.35 0.01 11.37
C ASP A 64 -10.69 0.20 10.00
N TYR A 65 -9.77 1.16 9.86
CA TYR A 65 -8.98 1.35 8.65
C TYR A 65 -8.04 0.17 8.37
N GLN A 66 -7.34 -0.34 9.39
CA GLN A 66 -6.51 -1.55 9.26
C GLN A 66 -7.38 -2.75 8.85
N ASN A 67 -8.49 -2.97 9.55
CA ASN A 67 -9.45 -4.04 9.28
C ASN A 67 -10.06 -3.92 7.88
N ALA A 68 -10.31 -2.69 7.40
CA ALA A 68 -10.81 -2.47 6.05
C ALA A 68 -9.86 -3.00 4.98
N PHE A 69 -8.53 -2.91 5.19
CA PHE A 69 -7.56 -3.53 4.28
C PHE A 69 -7.69 -5.04 4.24
N PHE A 70 -7.83 -5.73 5.36
CA PHE A 70 -8.00 -7.19 5.37
C PHE A 70 -9.37 -7.60 4.84
N TYR A 71 -10.44 -7.06 5.39
CA TYR A 71 -11.81 -7.48 5.10
C TYR A 71 -12.25 -7.20 3.67
N THR A 72 -11.68 -6.17 3.01
CA THR A 72 -11.97 -5.89 1.60
C THR A 72 -11.73 -7.13 0.72
N PHE A 73 -10.63 -7.85 0.95
CA PHE A 73 -10.27 -9.01 0.12
C PHE A 73 -11.01 -10.30 0.53
N PHE A 74 -11.55 -10.34 1.76
CA PHE A 74 -12.35 -11.46 2.26
C PHE A 74 -13.85 -11.38 1.94
N ARG A 75 -14.38 -10.21 1.56
CA ARG A 75 -15.81 -9.87 1.63
C ARG A 75 -16.75 -10.73 0.79
N ARG A 76 -16.29 -11.38 -0.28
CA ARG A 76 -17.18 -12.15 -1.17
C ARG A 76 -17.47 -13.53 -0.59
N PRO A 77 -18.66 -14.10 -0.84
CA PRO A 77 -19.03 -15.45 -0.40
C PRO A 77 -18.62 -16.56 -1.38
N PHE A 78 -18.15 -16.21 -2.57
CA PHE A 78 -17.74 -17.15 -3.64
C PHE A 78 -16.33 -16.84 -4.13
N THR A 79 -15.76 -17.77 -4.91
CA THR A 79 -14.47 -17.60 -5.58
C THR A 79 -14.36 -16.23 -6.23
N HIS A 80 -13.31 -15.50 -5.89
CA HIS A 80 -13.12 -14.16 -6.40
C HIS A 80 -11.64 -13.86 -6.64
N SER A 81 -11.37 -13.06 -7.66
CA SER A 81 -10.03 -12.65 -8.06
C SER A 81 -9.88 -11.13 -7.99
N TRP A 82 -8.75 -10.71 -7.45
CA TRP A 82 -8.32 -9.33 -7.31
C TRP A 82 -7.08 -9.10 -8.17
N PHE A 83 -7.16 -8.15 -9.08
CA PHE A 83 -5.98 -7.54 -9.68
C PHE A 83 -5.50 -6.41 -8.77
N ILE A 84 -4.32 -6.57 -8.18
CA ILE A 84 -3.77 -5.64 -7.20
C ILE A 84 -2.54 -4.95 -7.78
N GLN A 85 -2.46 -3.63 -7.59
CA GLN A 85 -1.29 -2.85 -7.95
C GLN A 85 -1.13 -1.65 -7.02
N PHE A 86 0.09 -1.15 -6.86
CA PHE A 86 0.31 0.15 -6.24
C PHE A 86 0.12 1.27 -7.26
N GLN A 87 -0.29 2.44 -6.78
CA GLN A 87 -0.20 3.66 -7.55
C GLN A 87 1.27 4.07 -7.71
N PHE A 88 1.61 4.61 -8.87
CA PHE A 88 2.89 5.28 -9.08
C PHE A 88 3.11 6.36 -8.01
N ASN A 89 4.30 6.40 -7.42
CA ASN A 89 4.63 7.26 -6.27
C ASN A 89 3.84 6.98 -4.98
N CYS A 90 3.33 5.76 -4.79
CA CYS A 90 2.80 5.34 -3.49
C CYS A 90 3.86 5.59 -2.39
N PRO A 91 3.54 6.26 -1.28
CA PRO A 91 4.48 6.46 -0.19
C PRO A 91 5.04 5.14 0.33
N LYS A 92 6.37 5.08 0.53
CA LYS A 92 7.08 3.89 1.02
C LYS A 92 7.19 3.82 2.55
N LEU A 93 6.68 4.82 3.27
CA LEU A 93 6.55 4.76 4.73
C LEU A 93 5.34 3.89 5.10
N ILE A 94 5.54 2.58 5.00
CA ILE A 94 4.48 1.59 5.21
C ILE A 94 4.41 1.22 6.71
N PRO A 95 3.25 1.36 7.37
CA PRO A 95 3.07 0.93 8.75
C PRO A 95 3.31 -0.57 8.93
N ASN A 96 3.87 -0.96 10.08
CA ASN A 96 4.23 -2.35 10.35
C ASN A 96 3.07 -3.32 10.08
N TRP A 97 1.86 -3.09 10.59
CA TRP A 97 0.73 -4.01 10.40
C TRP A 97 0.48 -4.45 8.93
N PHE A 98 0.90 -3.64 7.95
CA PHE A 98 0.76 -3.99 6.54
C PHE A 98 1.69 -5.14 6.10
N TYR A 99 2.75 -5.47 6.87
CA TYR A 99 3.53 -6.69 6.65
C TYR A 99 2.64 -7.93 6.70
N GLU A 100 1.66 -7.95 7.61
CA GLU A 100 0.77 -9.09 7.81
C GLU A 100 -0.21 -9.18 6.65
N TRP A 101 -0.73 -8.03 6.22
CA TRP A 101 -1.54 -7.95 5.01
C TRP A 101 -0.77 -8.48 3.78
N TRP A 102 0.49 -8.04 3.62
CA TRP A 102 1.34 -8.50 2.52
C TRP A 102 1.62 -10.01 2.60
N TYR A 103 1.79 -10.57 3.79
CA TYR A 103 1.99 -12.01 3.96
C TYR A 103 0.82 -12.83 3.41
N TYR A 104 -0.42 -12.37 3.62
CA TYR A 104 -1.62 -13.09 3.15
C TYR A 104 -1.96 -12.82 1.68
N PHE A 105 -1.79 -11.59 1.21
CA PHE A 105 -2.30 -11.16 -0.10
C PHE A 105 -1.22 -10.76 -1.11
N GLY A 106 0.00 -10.56 -0.67
CA GLY A 106 1.13 -10.13 -1.49
C GLY A 106 1.79 -11.28 -2.25
N PRO A 107 2.62 -10.96 -3.26
CA PRO A 107 3.42 -11.94 -4.01
C PRO A 107 4.38 -12.75 -3.15
N VAL A 108 4.51 -14.04 -3.49
CA VAL A 108 5.51 -14.97 -2.94
C VAL A 108 6.56 -15.31 -3.99
N ASP A 109 7.74 -15.78 -3.56
CA ASP A 109 8.90 -15.95 -4.45
C ASP A 109 8.65 -16.87 -5.65
N GLN A 110 7.75 -17.84 -5.47
CA GLN A 110 7.38 -18.83 -6.49
C GLN A 110 6.65 -18.25 -7.71
N ILE A 111 6.07 -17.04 -7.59
CA ILE A 111 5.31 -16.45 -8.70
C ILE A 111 6.17 -15.56 -9.58
N TYR A 112 7.34 -15.08 -9.11
CA TYR A 112 8.14 -14.18 -9.91
C TYR A 112 8.77 -14.90 -11.10
N PRO A 113 8.81 -14.24 -12.28
CA PRO A 113 9.69 -14.64 -13.35
C PRO A 113 11.14 -14.76 -12.86
N GLU A 114 11.85 -15.78 -13.33
CA GLU A 114 13.24 -16.05 -12.96
C GLU A 114 14.17 -14.84 -13.12
N PRO A 115 14.10 -14.04 -14.20
CA PRO A 115 14.95 -12.85 -14.34
C PRO A 115 14.72 -11.83 -13.23
N ILE A 116 13.48 -11.66 -12.78
CA ILE A 116 13.15 -10.71 -11.71
C ILE A 116 13.74 -11.19 -10.38
N LEU A 117 13.61 -12.48 -10.06
CA LEU A 117 14.08 -13.04 -8.80
C LEU A 117 15.62 -13.09 -8.73
N LYS A 118 16.29 -13.47 -9.82
CA LYS A 118 17.75 -13.66 -9.85
C LYS A 118 18.53 -12.38 -10.14
N THR A 119 17.93 -11.42 -10.85
CA THR A 119 18.66 -10.24 -11.34
C THR A 119 18.03 -8.94 -10.85
N SER A 120 16.75 -8.70 -11.15
CA SER A 120 16.16 -7.37 -10.90
C SER A 120 16.02 -7.03 -9.42
N LEU A 121 15.44 -7.93 -8.63
CA LEU A 121 15.22 -7.71 -7.20
C LEU A 121 16.55 -7.60 -6.43
N PRO A 122 17.56 -8.47 -6.63
CA PRO A 122 18.87 -8.30 -6.00
C PRO A 122 19.58 -6.99 -6.40
N TYR A 123 19.44 -6.56 -7.66
CA TYR A 123 20.00 -5.29 -8.10
C TYR A 123 19.32 -4.10 -7.38
N TYR A 124 18.00 -4.10 -7.32
CA TYR A 124 17.22 -3.08 -6.62
C TYR A 124 17.62 -3.00 -5.13
N GLN A 125 17.71 -4.15 -4.47
CA GLN A 125 18.12 -4.26 -3.06
C GLN A 125 19.50 -3.67 -2.77
N LYS A 126 20.44 -3.75 -3.72
CA LYS A 126 21.78 -3.12 -3.58
C LYS A 126 21.74 -1.60 -3.68
N GLN A 127 20.73 -1.04 -4.35
CA GLN A 127 20.60 0.42 -4.56
C GLN A 127 19.77 1.10 -3.47
N THR A 128 18.99 0.35 -2.70
CA THR A 128 18.14 0.86 -1.62
C THR A 128 18.70 0.56 -0.23
N PRO A 129 18.44 1.41 0.79
CA PRO A 129 18.73 1.06 2.18
C PRO A 129 18.05 -0.26 2.54
N GLN A 130 18.80 -1.19 3.11
CA GLN A 130 18.26 -2.48 3.47
C GLN A 130 17.41 -2.35 4.73
N PRO A 131 16.09 -2.61 4.66
CA PRO A 131 15.24 -2.58 5.85
C PRO A 131 15.59 -3.76 6.76
N SER A 132 15.32 -3.60 8.06
CA SER A 132 15.45 -4.69 9.04
C SER A 132 14.56 -5.89 8.72
N ILE A 133 13.48 -5.69 7.96
CA ILE A 133 12.53 -6.72 7.55
C ILE A 133 12.59 -6.86 6.01
N PRO A 134 13.09 -7.99 5.46
CA PRO A 134 13.27 -8.18 4.02
C PRO A 134 11.99 -7.98 3.19
N ILE A 135 10.82 -8.25 3.77
CA ILE A 135 9.53 -8.09 3.09
C ILE A 135 9.26 -6.64 2.68
N LEU A 136 9.72 -5.67 3.47
CA LEU A 136 9.55 -4.24 3.18
C LEU A 136 10.29 -3.84 1.90
N SER A 137 11.42 -4.48 1.61
CA SER A 137 12.15 -4.27 0.37
C SER A 137 11.35 -4.78 -0.84
N LYS A 138 10.66 -5.93 -0.71
CA LYS A 138 9.78 -6.45 -1.78
C LYS A 138 8.58 -5.54 -2.02
N ILE A 139 7.98 -5.00 -0.96
CA ILE A 139 6.89 -4.01 -1.07
C ILE A 139 7.38 -2.76 -1.81
N ALA A 140 8.53 -2.22 -1.40
CA ALA A 140 9.14 -1.06 -2.05
C ALA A 140 9.46 -1.33 -3.53
N PHE A 141 9.93 -2.52 -3.86
CA PHE A 141 10.17 -2.95 -5.24
C PHE A 141 8.87 -2.95 -6.08
N HIS A 142 7.76 -3.43 -5.53
CA HIS A 142 6.46 -3.40 -6.23
C HIS A 142 5.94 -2.00 -6.44
N ILE A 143 6.14 -1.12 -5.45
CA ILE A 143 5.78 0.29 -5.54
C ILE A 143 6.59 0.98 -6.63
N ASP A 144 7.92 0.89 -6.57
CA ASP A 144 8.82 1.64 -7.44
C ASP A 144 8.76 1.16 -8.89
N MET A 145 8.69 -0.16 -9.10
CA MET A 145 8.60 -0.73 -10.45
C MET A 145 7.16 -0.81 -10.96
N GLY A 146 6.16 -0.58 -10.10
CA GLY A 146 4.74 -0.65 -10.46
C GLY A 146 4.30 -2.07 -10.83
N ILE A 147 4.78 -3.08 -10.11
CA ILE A 147 4.51 -4.50 -10.38
C ILE A 147 3.11 -4.85 -9.85
N PRO A 148 2.16 -5.25 -10.71
CA PRO A 148 0.88 -5.76 -10.30
C PRO A 148 0.93 -7.28 -10.10
N TRP A 149 -0.05 -7.80 -9.36
CA TRP A 149 -0.24 -9.24 -9.20
C TRP A 149 -1.72 -9.57 -9.07
N ILE A 150 -2.05 -10.85 -9.22
CA ILE A 150 -3.40 -11.35 -9.00
C ILE A 150 -3.42 -12.07 -7.65
N CYS A 151 -4.35 -11.69 -6.79
CA CYS A 151 -4.70 -12.44 -5.59
C CYS A 151 -6.10 -13.00 -5.76
N SER A 152 -6.25 -14.31 -5.62
CA SER A 152 -7.54 -14.99 -5.74
C SER A 152 -7.72 -15.92 -4.56
N TRP A 153 -8.96 -16.27 -4.28
CA TRP A 153 -9.25 -17.32 -3.32
C TRP A 153 -10.47 -18.11 -3.75
N HIS A 154 -10.51 -19.37 -3.34
CA HIS A 154 -11.62 -20.28 -3.55
C HIS A 154 -11.83 -21.10 -2.29
N PHE A 155 -13.01 -21.70 -2.16
CA PHE A 155 -13.27 -22.65 -1.09
C PHE A 155 -12.88 -24.06 -1.53
N HIS A 156 -12.24 -24.79 -0.64
CA HIS A 156 -11.86 -26.18 -0.83
C HIS A 156 -12.27 -26.97 0.42
N LEU A 157 -12.89 -28.13 0.19
CA LEU A 157 -13.20 -29.07 1.27
C LEU A 157 -11.97 -29.92 1.54
N THR A 158 -11.47 -29.88 2.76
CA THR A 158 -10.32 -30.68 3.19
C THR A 158 -10.54 -31.26 4.57
N GLN A 159 -9.94 -32.43 4.82
CA GLN A 159 -9.91 -33.04 6.13
C GLN A 159 -8.65 -32.58 6.87
N LEU A 160 -8.82 -31.69 7.86
CA LEU A 160 -7.70 -31.07 8.58
C LEU A 160 -6.92 -32.06 9.45
N GLN A 161 -7.58 -33.13 9.90
CA GLN A 161 -6.98 -34.18 10.73
C GLN A 161 -7.62 -35.54 10.40
N PRO A 162 -6.88 -36.66 10.54
CA PRO A 162 -7.46 -38.00 10.49
C PRO A 162 -8.70 -38.08 11.40
N ASP A 163 -9.75 -38.73 10.92
CA ASP A 163 -11.04 -38.94 11.61
C ASP A 163 -11.92 -37.70 11.88
N MET A 164 -11.54 -36.51 11.41
CA MET A 164 -12.42 -35.32 11.44
C MET A 164 -13.33 -35.22 10.20
N PRO A 165 -14.55 -34.67 10.35
CA PRO A 165 -15.40 -34.35 9.20
C PRO A 165 -14.74 -33.33 8.27
N MET A 166 -15.15 -33.33 7.00
CA MET A 166 -14.67 -32.40 5.98
C MET A 166 -14.87 -30.95 6.44
N SER A 167 -13.80 -30.17 6.41
CA SER A 167 -13.79 -28.75 6.76
C SER A 167 -13.76 -27.91 5.49
N LEU A 168 -14.60 -26.87 5.44
CA LEU A 168 -14.58 -25.88 4.37
C LEU A 168 -13.47 -24.87 4.65
N VAL A 169 -12.43 -24.86 3.83
CA VAL A 169 -11.27 -23.96 3.99
C VAL A 169 -11.22 -22.97 2.84
N LYS A 170 -10.91 -21.71 3.16
CA LYS A 170 -10.63 -20.68 2.16
C LYS A 170 -9.15 -20.76 1.76
N GLN A 171 -8.88 -21.16 0.52
CA GLN A 171 -7.52 -21.27 -0.01
C GLN A 171 -7.17 -20.06 -0.85
N PHE A 172 -6.12 -19.34 -0.43
CA PHE A 172 -5.55 -18.21 -1.16
C PHE A 172 -4.59 -18.69 -2.24
N ARG A 173 -4.59 -17.98 -3.36
CA ARG A 173 -3.67 -18.18 -4.47
C ARG A 173 -3.26 -16.84 -5.03
N VAL A 174 -1.96 -16.59 -5.04
CA VAL A 174 -1.35 -15.46 -5.73
C VAL A 174 -0.75 -15.90 -7.06
N LYS A 175 -0.80 -15.03 -8.06
CA LYS A 175 -0.24 -15.26 -9.40
C LYS A 175 0.42 -14.00 -9.92
N TRP A 176 1.48 -14.19 -10.70
CA TRP A 176 2.06 -13.14 -11.50
C TRP A 176 1.07 -12.62 -12.54
N TRP A 177 1.21 -11.36 -12.93
CA TRP A 177 0.47 -10.80 -14.04
C TRP A 177 1.28 -10.91 -15.32
N ASP A 178 0.95 -11.89 -16.16
CA ASP A 178 1.73 -12.22 -17.36
C ASP A 178 1.80 -11.08 -18.40
N LYS A 179 0.86 -10.13 -18.35
CA LYS A 179 0.88 -8.94 -19.23
C LYS A 179 1.71 -7.78 -18.65
N TYR A 180 2.39 -7.97 -17.51
CA TYR A 180 3.32 -6.98 -17.00
C TYR A 180 4.55 -6.89 -17.89
N ASP A 181 4.90 -5.67 -18.29
CA ASP A 181 6.09 -5.37 -19.06
C ASP A 181 7.36 -5.52 -18.19
N GLN A 182 8.04 -6.66 -18.33
CA GLN A 182 9.23 -6.98 -17.54
C GLN A 182 10.42 -6.07 -17.85
N GLU A 183 10.45 -5.40 -19.00
CA GLU A 183 11.52 -4.44 -19.35
C GLU A 183 11.57 -3.25 -18.38
N ARG A 184 10.46 -2.95 -17.70
CA ARG A 184 10.42 -1.97 -16.61
C ARG A 184 11.31 -2.35 -15.44
N CYS A 185 11.49 -3.65 -15.21
CA CYS A 185 12.37 -4.20 -14.19
C CYS A 185 13.78 -4.52 -14.73
N SER A 186 14.13 -4.13 -15.96
CA SER A 186 15.48 -4.31 -16.47
C SER A 186 16.48 -3.46 -15.68
N ILE A 187 17.75 -3.87 -15.67
CA ILE A 187 18.81 -3.12 -14.98
C ILE A 187 18.90 -1.69 -15.54
N THR A 188 18.79 -1.53 -16.85
CA THR A 188 18.84 -0.21 -17.52
C THR A 188 17.69 0.69 -17.07
N SER A 189 16.46 0.15 -17.04
CA SER A 189 15.28 0.89 -16.56
C SER A 189 15.42 1.30 -15.09
N MET A 190 15.92 0.40 -14.25
CA MET A 190 16.16 0.69 -12.83
C MET A 190 17.27 1.74 -12.63
N GLN A 191 18.36 1.67 -13.39
CA GLN A 191 19.44 2.67 -13.34
C GLN A 191 18.92 4.06 -13.68
N LYS A 192 18.08 4.16 -14.72
CA LYS A 192 17.41 5.40 -15.09
C LYS A 192 16.50 5.89 -13.94
N PHE A 193 15.66 5.02 -13.40
CA PHE A 193 14.78 5.32 -12.26
C PHE A 193 15.55 5.89 -11.06
N PHE A 194 16.64 5.24 -10.63
CA PHE A 194 17.45 5.73 -9.51
C PHE A 194 18.17 7.05 -9.81
N THR A 195 18.61 7.24 -11.05
CA THR A 195 19.25 8.50 -11.48
C THR A 195 18.25 9.65 -11.44
N ASP A 196 17.05 9.43 -12.00
CA ASP A 196 15.97 10.42 -12.03
C ASP A 196 15.55 10.82 -10.60
N ASN A 197 15.37 9.84 -9.71
CA ASN A 197 15.03 10.12 -8.30
C ASN A 197 16.12 10.90 -7.57
N ARG A 198 17.41 10.58 -7.76
CA ARG A 198 18.52 11.34 -7.16
C ARG A 198 18.57 12.77 -7.68
N ASN A 199 18.23 13.00 -8.95
CA ASN A 199 18.18 14.34 -9.53
C ASN A 199 17.03 15.16 -8.94
N ILE A 200 15.87 14.54 -8.74
CA ILE A 200 14.72 15.15 -8.06
C ILE A 200 15.14 15.56 -6.63
N GLU A 201 15.75 14.67 -5.86
CA GLU A 201 16.22 14.99 -4.50
C GLU A 201 17.20 16.17 -4.49
N LYS A 202 18.18 16.20 -5.40
CA LYS A 202 19.15 17.31 -5.51
C LYS A 202 18.48 18.64 -5.88
N SER A 203 17.41 18.61 -6.68
CA SER A 203 16.68 19.82 -7.08
C SER A 203 15.82 20.42 -5.95
N ILE A 204 15.46 19.63 -4.94
CA ILE A 204 14.65 20.09 -3.78
C ILE A 204 15.54 20.76 -2.71
N VAL A 205 16.81 20.38 -2.61
CA VAL A 205 17.75 20.86 -1.57
C VAL A 205 18.21 22.35 -1.69
N PRO A 206 18.11 23.11 -2.80
CA PRO A 206 18.65 24.48 -2.83
C PRO A 206 17.81 25.57 -2.13
N GLN A 207 16.55 25.36 -1.76
CA GLN A 207 15.69 26.47 -1.29
C GLN A 207 15.58 26.65 0.24
N SER A 208 16.12 25.73 1.05
CA SER A 208 15.96 25.79 2.52
C SER A 208 17.08 26.54 3.26
N ARG A 209 18.06 27.12 2.56
CA ARG A 209 19.19 27.87 3.14
C ARG A 209 19.18 29.35 2.73
N SER A 210 18.11 30.06 3.04
CA SER A 210 18.16 31.54 3.12
C SER A 210 17.04 32.07 4.01
N ILE A 211 17.19 31.90 5.31
CA ILE A 211 16.60 32.83 6.28
C ILE A 211 17.80 33.41 7.04
N PRO A 212 18.15 34.69 6.85
CA PRO A 212 19.13 35.35 7.70
C PRO A 212 18.55 35.43 9.12
N THR A 213 19.32 34.95 10.09
CA THR A 213 19.02 35.10 11.51
C THR A 213 19.10 36.58 11.86
N GLU A 214 17.95 37.24 12.02
CA GLU A 214 17.91 38.61 12.54
C GLU A 214 17.97 38.56 14.08
N ASP A 215 18.97 39.26 14.60
CA ASP A 215 19.47 39.22 15.97
C ASP A 215 18.45 39.82 16.95
N GLN A 216 17.69 38.99 17.67
CA GLN A 216 16.88 39.44 18.81
C GLN A 216 17.77 39.68 20.05
N ARG A 217 18.60 40.71 20.00
CA ARG A 217 19.21 41.32 21.18
C ARG A 217 19.34 42.83 21.00
N GLN A 218 18.22 43.54 21.07
CA GLN A 218 18.14 44.90 21.60
C GLN A 218 16.70 45.39 21.53
N HIS A 219 15.98 45.34 22.65
CA HIS A 219 15.03 46.36 23.14
C HIS A 219 14.20 45.79 24.30
N SER A 220 14.89 45.46 25.38
CA SER A 220 14.33 45.56 26.72
C SER A 220 14.78 46.90 27.31
N ARG A 221 13.97 47.95 27.15
CA ARG A 221 13.88 49.13 28.04
C ARG A 221 12.92 50.18 27.46
N GLN A 222 12.03 50.66 28.32
CA GLN A 222 11.15 51.85 28.18
C GLN A 222 9.92 51.58 27.29
N LEU A 223 8.66 51.61 27.76
CA LEU A 223 8.03 52.62 28.60
C LEU A 223 6.89 52.02 29.45
N ILE A 224 6.98 52.22 30.76
CA ILE A 224 5.82 52.45 31.63
C ILE A 224 5.66 53.96 31.70
N ARG A 225 4.53 54.53 31.24
CA ARG A 225 3.77 55.67 31.84
C ARG A 225 2.82 56.35 30.85
N GLN A 226 1.60 56.62 31.35
CA GLN A 226 0.59 57.62 30.94
C GLN A 226 -0.22 57.30 29.66
N TYR A 227 -1.55 57.30 29.61
CA TYR A 227 -2.65 57.72 30.49
C TYR A 227 -3.70 56.61 30.60
#